data_AF-A0A1Q6V288-F1
#
_entry.id   AF-A0A1Q6V288-F1
#
_cell.length_a   1.000
_cell.length_b   1.000
_cell.length_c   1.000
_cell.angle_alpha   90.00
_cell.angle_beta   90.00
_cell.angle_gamma   90.00
#
_symmetry.space_group_name_H-M   'P 1'
#
loop_
_entity.id
_entity.type
_entity.pdbx_description
1 polymer ?
#
loop_
_entity_poly.entity_id
_entity_poly.type
_entity_poly.pdbx_seq_one_letter_code
_entity_poly.pdbx_strand_id
1 'polypeptide(L)' 'MKYNKDEYIGKEVQLYPGDTYKKWGVIEGVDDLGWTIKITDMEEDYNSQYKIGDTIFISHSKPFSFRFLED' A
#
# COMPACT_ATOMS: atom_id res chain seq x y z
N MET A 1 18.61 1.39 9.24
CA MET A 1 18.60 2.33 8.10
C MET A 1 17.54 3.36 8.41
N LYS A 2 17.89 4.65 8.42
CA LYS A 2 16.95 5.73 8.75
C LYS A 2 16.08 5.92 7.50
N TYR A 3 14.93 5.26 7.43
CA TYR A 3 13.99 5.49 6.35
C TYR A 3 13.56 6.95 6.44
N ASN A 4 13.72 7.73 5.36
CA ASN A 4 13.15 9.06 5.27
C ASN A 4 11.63 8.91 5.13
N LYS A 5 10.97 8.67 6.27
CA LYS A 5 9.55 8.32 6.39
C LYS A 5 8.65 9.34 5.68
N ASP A 6 9.03 10.61 5.74
CA ASP A 6 8.31 11.72 5.13
C ASP A 6 8.41 11.77 3.60
N GLU A 7 9.45 11.20 2.98
CA GLU A 7 9.59 11.24 1.52
C GLU A 7 8.64 10.28 0.80
N TYR A 8 8.06 9.32 1.53
CA TYR A 8 7.14 8.35 0.95
C TYR A 8 5.68 8.76 1.07
N ILE A 9 5.35 9.72 1.93
CA ILE A 9 3.98 10.18 2.13
C ILE A 9 3.47 10.86 0.85
N GLY A 10 2.28 10.48 0.40
CA GLY A 10 1.66 10.97 -0.83
C GLY A 10 2.11 10.25 -2.10
N LYS A 11 3.02 9.27 -2.01
CA LYS A 11 3.42 8.47 -3.16
C LYS A 11 2.41 7.38 -3.47
N GLU A 12 2.15 7.20 -4.76
CA GLU A 12 1.33 6.11 -5.27
C GLU A 12 2.13 4.81 -5.34
N VAL A 13 1.54 3.77 -4.79
CA VAL A 13 2.11 2.43 -4.75
C VAL A 13 1.13 1.41 -5.27
N GLN A 14 1.68 0.43 -5.98
CA GLN A 14 0.99 -0.77 -6.39
C GLN A 14 1.21 -1.87 -5.35
N LEU A 15 0.12 -2.44 -4.87
CA LEU A 15 0.06 -3.44 -3.81
C LEU A 15 -0.19 -4.82 -4.41
N TYR A 16 0.56 -5.81 -3.93
CA TYR A 16 0.40 -7.23 -4.30
C TYR A 16 0.12 -8.06 -3.05
N PRO A 17 -1.13 -8.13 -2.57
CA PRO A 17 -1.47 -8.82 -1.33
C PRO A 17 -1.42 -10.36 -1.42
N GLY A 18 -0.60 -10.95 -2.30
CA GLY A 18 -0.57 -12.39 -2.56
C GLY A 18 -1.78 -12.90 -3.37
N ASP A 19 -2.70 -12.01 -3.73
CA ASP A 19 -3.79 -12.25 -4.65
C ASP A 19 -3.38 -11.94 -6.09
N THR A 20 -4.05 -12.58 -7.05
CA THR A 20 -3.88 -12.36 -8.50
C THR A 20 -4.18 -10.92 -8.93
N TYR A 21 -4.92 -10.16 -8.11
CA TYR A 21 -5.45 -8.85 -8.44
C TYR A 21 -4.61 -7.70 -7.91
N LYS A 22 -4.25 -6.80 -8.84
CA LYS A 22 -3.48 -5.58 -8.57
C LYS A 22 -4.35 -4.58 -7.81
N LYS A 23 -3.73 -3.90 -6.85
CA LYS A 23 -4.35 -2.81 -6.10
C LYS A 23 -3.41 -1.62 -6.11
N TRP A 24 -3.97 -0.44 -5.99
CA TRP A 24 -3.24 0.82 -5.96
C TRP A 24 -3.67 1.62 -4.75
N GLY A 25 -2.70 2.30 -4.15
CA GLY A 25 -2.97 3.15 -3.02
C GLY A 25 -1.93 4.24 -2.87
N VAL A 26 -2.26 5.22 -2.04
CA VAL A 26 -1.36 6.29 -1.65
C VAL A 26 -0.86 6.01 -0.24
N ILE A 27 0.44 6.20 -0.01
CA ILE A 27 0.99 6.10 1.35
C ILE A 27 0.57 7.35 2.13
N GLU A 28 -0.19 7.18 3.21
CA GLU A 28 -0.57 8.26 4.12
C GLU A 28 0.35 8.35 5.35
N GLY A 29 1.05 7.26 5.68
CA GLY A 29 1.94 7.21 6.85
C GLY A 29 3.02 6.13 6.73
N VAL A 30 4.20 6.39 7.30
CA VAL A 30 5.26 5.39 7.45
C VAL A 30 5.84 5.50 8.84
N ASP A 31 5.72 4.41 9.60
CA ASP A 31 6.19 4.29 10.96
C ASP A 31 7.22 3.17 11.09
N ASP A 32 7.87 3.04 12.25
CA ASP A 32 8.76 1.89 12.52
C ASP A 32 8.02 0.55 12.43
N LEU A 33 6.71 0.57 12.69
CA LEU A 33 5.88 -0.63 12.68
C LEU A 33 5.46 -1.06 11.26
N GLY A 34 5.39 -0.14 10.31
CA GLY A 34 4.84 -0.41 8.98
C GLY A 34 4.41 0.81 8.16
N TRP A 35 3.64 0.53 7.12
CA TRP A 35 3.13 1.49 6.13
C TRP A 35 1.62 1.61 6.27
N THR A 36 1.12 2.84 6.32
CA THR A 36 -0.31 3.16 6.24
C THR A 36 -0.62 3.60 4.82
N ILE A 37 -1.47 2.86 4.14
CA ILE A 37 -1.73 3.03 2.71
C ILE A 37 -3.24 3.11 2.49
N LYS A 38 -3.69 4.15 1.82
CA LYS A 38 -5.08 4.34 1.45
C LYS A 38 -5.31 3.82 0.04
N ILE A 39 -6.25 2.90 -0.12
CA ILE A 39 -6.61 2.32 -1.41
C ILE A 39 -7.30 3.38 -2.26
N THR A 40 -6.71 3.70 -3.41
CA THR A 40 -7.23 4.69 -4.36
C THR A 40 -7.88 4.03 -5.56
N ASP A 41 -7.36 2.85 -5.95
CA ASP A 41 -7.87 2.09 -7.08
C ASP A 41 -7.61 0.59 -6.87
N MET A 42 -8.42 -0.26 -7.49
CA MET A 42 -8.25 -1.70 -7.45
C MET A 42 -8.84 -2.34 -8.70
N GLU A 43 -8.24 -3.43 -9.14
CA GLU A 43 -8.86 -4.28 -10.13
C GLU A 43 -10.17 -4.86 -9.53
N GLU A 44 -11.30 -4.62 -10.19
CA GLU A 44 -12.61 -5.08 -9.73
C GLU A 44 -12.64 -6.60 -9.64
N ASP A 45 -12.53 -7.11 -8.41
CA ASP A 45 -12.81 -8.51 -8.10
C ASP A 45 -14.00 -8.60 -7.16
N TYR A 46 -14.89 -9.56 -7.44
CA TYR A 46 -16.14 -9.79 -6.74
C TYR A 46 -15.94 -10.17 -5.25
N ASN A 47 -14.72 -10.55 -4.84
CA ASN A 47 -14.34 -10.95 -3.47
C ASN A 47 -13.26 -10.09 -2.83
N SER A 48 -12.92 -8.93 -3.41
CA SER A 48 -11.90 -8.07 -2.78
C SER A 48 -12.39 -7.59 -1.40
N GLN A 49 -11.66 -7.96 -0.35
CA GLN A 49 -11.92 -7.49 1.02
C GLN A 49 -11.61 -6.00 1.19
N TYR A 50 -10.99 -5.39 0.20
CA TYR A 50 -10.59 -3.98 0.20
C TYR A 50 -11.55 -3.19 -0.68
N LYS A 51 -11.83 -1.95 -0.28
CA LYS A 51 -12.65 -1.00 -1.03
C LYS A 51 -11.84 0.24 -1.36
N ILE A 52 -12.21 0.95 -2.42
CA ILE A 52 -11.64 2.27 -2.69
C ILE A 52 -12.00 3.19 -1.51
N GLY A 53 -10.99 3.87 -0.97
CA GLY A 53 -11.09 4.70 0.23
C GLY A 53 -10.73 3.98 1.53
N ASP A 54 -10.60 2.65 1.55
CA ASP A 54 -10.13 1.93 2.74
C ASP A 54 -8.67 2.27 3.05
N THR A 55 -8.34 2.30 4.34
CA THR A 55 -6.97 2.54 4.81
C THR A 55 -6.43 1.26 5.42
N ILE A 56 -5.34 0.76 4.86
CA ILE A 56 -4.72 -0.49 5.28
C ILE A 56 -3.39 -0.21 5.97
N PHE A 57 -3.06 -1.02 6.97
CA PHE A 57 -1.77 -0.99 7.64
C PHE A 57 -0.98 -2.24 7.32
N ILE A 58 0.23 -2.06 6.81
CA ILE A 58 1.14 -3.13 6.40
C ILE A 58 2.35 -3.12 7.31
N SER A 59 2.43 -4.10 8.20
CA SER A 59 3.58 -4.20 9.08
C SER A 59 4.85 -4.62 8.33
N HIS A 60 5.99 -4.04 8.72
CA HIS A 60 7.32 -4.46 8.26
C HIS A 60 7.64 -5.94 8.54
N SER A 61 6.95 -6.55 9.50
CA SER A 61 7.15 -7.97 9.85
C SER A 61 6.45 -8.93 8.89
N LYS A 62 5.52 -8.45 8.05
CA LYS A 62 4.84 -9.32 7.08
C LYS A 62 5.56 -9.28 5.72
N PRO A 63 5.67 -10.43 5.02
CA PRO A 63 6.16 -10.46 3.66
C PRO A 63 5.10 -9.83 2.76
N PHE A 64 5.20 -8.51 2.59
CA PHE A 64 4.32 -7.75 1.72
C PHE A 64 5.17 -7.10 0.63
N SER A 65 4.76 -7.28 -0.63
CA SER A 65 5.42 -6.69 -1.77
C SER A 65 4.57 -5.55 -2.31
N PHE A 66 5.17 -4.37 -2.38
CA PHE A 66 4.60 -3.23 -3.07
C PHE A 66 5.66 -2.60 -3.97
N ARG A 67 5.20 -1.87 -4.98
CA ARG A 67 6.07 -1.18 -5.93
C ARG A 67 5.64 0.28 -6.02
N PHE A 68 6.59 1.20 -5.91
CA PHE A 68 6.37 2.60 -6.22
C PHE A 68 6.13 2.76 -7.73
N LEU A 69 5.14 3.57 -8.09
CA LEU A 69 4.79 3.85 -9.49
C LEU A 69 5.52 5.08 -10.05
N GLU A 70 6.52 5.58 -9.35
CA GLU A 70 7.40 6.63 -9.87
C GLU A 70 8.20 6.13 -11.08
N ASP A 71 8.17 6.92 -12.16
CA ASP A 71 9.01 6.80 -13.35
C ASP A 71 10.43 7.35 -13.09
#